data_AF-A0A8J4E4J2-F1
#
_entry.id   AF-A0A8J4E4J2-F1
#
_cell.length_a   1.000
_cell.length_b   1.000
_cell.length_c   1.000
_cell.angle_alpha   90.00
_cell.angle_beta   90.00
_cell.angle_gamma   90.00
#
_symmetry.space_group_name_H-M   'P 1'
#
loop_
_entity.id
_entity.type
_entity.pdbx_description
1 polymer ?
#
loop_
_entity_poly.entity_id
_entity_poly.type
_entity_poly.pdbx_seq_one_letter_code
_entity_poly.pdbx_strand_id
1 'polypeptide(L)'
;MRDLLRDLHVKAGGPTADNLKEHSDRSGHSVARSTLAGVVRGHGGLRWVTVEAFVDACVSYAKARRQPLPPEAIDKRGWREGYDKAYASGPRKKSVAPAPPTAPAPRRGTGHPPEPPARAVPRYEIGVGVPGWRGSFQRAWNELTADGLWIGDPATPVHEEGPGVIQVFESHQSLFG
;
A
#
# COMPACT_ATOMS: atom_id res chain seq x y z
N MET A 1 23.30 -5.87 6.46
CA MET A 1 22.31 -6.06 5.36
C MET A 1 22.14 -4.81 4.50
N ARG A 2 21.80 -3.65 5.08
CA ARG A 2 21.71 -2.39 4.33
C ARG A 2 22.96 -2.08 3.51
N ASP A 3 24.14 -2.22 4.11
CA ASP A 3 25.40 -1.93 3.43
C ASP A 3 25.67 -2.89 2.26
N LEU A 4 25.25 -4.15 2.38
CA LEU A 4 25.34 -5.12 1.29
C LEU A 4 24.45 -4.71 0.11
N LEU A 5 23.22 -4.25 0.37
CA LEU A 5 22.31 -3.78 -0.69
C LEU A 5 22.83 -2.53 -1.39
N ARG A 6 23.48 -1.63 -0.64
CA ARG A 6 24.14 -0.46 -1.20
C ARG A 6 25.37 -0.84 -2.01
N ASP A 7 26.19 -1.78 -1.54
CA ASP A 7 27.35 -2.28 -2.29
C ASP A 7 26.92 -2.95 -3.61
N LEU A 8 25.86 -3.78 -3.58
CA LEU A 8 25.27 -4.36 -4.79
C LEU A 8 24.81 -3.28 -5.78
N HIS A 9 24.14 -2.23 -5.27
CA HIS A 9 23.68 -1.11 -6.08
C HIS A 9 24.84 -0.40 -6.78
N VAL A 10 25.95 -0.17 -6.08
CA VAL A 10 27.17 0.43 -6.64
C VAL A 10 27.82 -0.50 -7.67
N LYS A 11 27.96 -1.80 -7.36
CA LYS A 11 28.53 -2.80 -8.28
C LYS A 11 27.70 -2.97 -9.56
N ALA A 12 26.39 -2.78 -9.48
CA ALA A 12 25.49 -2.78 -10.63
C ALA A 12 25.59 -1.49 -11.48
N GLY A 13 26.42 -0.52 -11.08
CA GLY A 13 26.59 0.75 -11.80
C GLY A 13 25.58 1.83 -11.41
N GLY A 14 25.01 1.74 -10.20
CA GLY A 14 24.13 2.76 -9.63
C GLY A 14 22.83 2.99 -10.40
N PRO A 15 22.00 1.96 -10.66
CA PRO A 15 20.75 2.12 -11.40
C PRO A 15 19.81 3.14 -10.73
N THR A 16 19.15 3.96 -11.53
CA THR A 16 18.12 4.88 -11.04
C THR A 16 16.89 4.11 -10.57
N ALA A 17 16.01 4.76 -9.80
CA ALA A 17 14.77 4.13 -9.33
C ALA A 17 13.84 3.72 -10.50
N ASP A 18 13.88 4.43 -11.63
CA ASP A 18 13.13 4.09 -12.85
C ASP A 18 13.69 2.82 -13.50
N ASN A 19 15.01 2.74 -13.66
CA ASN A 19 15.66 1.54 -14.20
C ASN A 19 15.35 0.31 -13.32
N LEU A 20 15.44 0.47 -11.99
CA LEU A 20 15.09 -0.61 -11.06
C LEU A 20 13.64 -1.06 -11.22
N LYS A 21 12.70 -0.12 -11.39
CA LYS A 21 11.28 -0.45 -11.60
C LYS A 21 11.08 -1.22 -12.90
N GLU A 22 11.61 -0.71 -14.00
CA GLU A 22 11.50 -1.33 -15.32
C GLU A 22 12.06 -2.77 -15.33
N HIS A 23 13.25 -2.96 -14.74
CA HIS A 23 13.87 -4.27 -14.67
C HIS A 23 13.18 -5.21 -13.68
N SER A 24 12.63 -4.70 -12.58
CA SER A 24 11.80 -5.46 -11.64
C SER A 24 10.55 -5.99 -12.33
N ASP A 25 9.83 -5.14 -13.07
CA ASP A 25 8.61 -5.51 -13.79
C ASP A 25 8.88 -6.56 -14.86
N ARG A 26 9.97 -6.38 -15.62
CA ARG A 26 10.43 -7.36 -16.63
C ARG A 26 10.78 -8.72 -16.01
N SER A 27 11.22 -8.73 -14.77
CA SER A 27 11.50 -9.94 -13.98
C SER A 27 10.25 -10.51 -13.28
N GLY A 28 9.07 -9.94 -13.50
CA GLY A 28 7.79 -10.41 -12.92
C GLY A 28 7.50 -9.87 -11.52
N HIS A 29 8.29 -8.92 -11.02
CA HIS A 29 8.11 -8.34 -9.69
C HIS A 29 7.45 -6.97 -9.78
N SER A 30 6.22 -6.85 -9.30
CA SER A 30 5.54 -5.56 -9.17
C SER A 30 5.84 -4.91 -7.82
N VAL A 31 6.85 -4.04 -7.80
CA VAL A 31 7.24 -3.26 -6.60
C VAL A 31 7.18 -1.77 -6.92
N ALA A 32 6.61 -0.97 -6.01
CA ALA A 32 6.55 0.47 -6.22
C ALA A 32 7.94 1.10 -6.30
N ARG A 33 8.10 2.10 -7.18
CA ARG A 33 9.36 2.85 -7.37
C ARG A 33 9.89 3.44 -6.06
N SER A 34 9.00 4.01 -5.25
CA SER A 34 9.33 4.58 -3.93
C SER A 34 9.91 3.54 -2.99
N THR A 35 9.37 2.31 -3.00
CA THR A 35 9.88 1.19 -2.21
C THR A 35 11.30 0.80 -2.62
N LEU A 36 11.57 0.68 -3.92
CA LEU A 36 12.92 0.38 -4.44
C LEU A 36 13.93 1.47 -4.08
N ALA A 37 13.54 2.75 -4.20
CA ALA A 37 14.38 3.86 -3.73
C ALA A 37 14.61 3.81 -2.21
N GLY A 38 13.60 3.40 -1.44
CA GLY A 38 13.67 3.21 0.00
C GLY A 38 14.65 2.12 0.43
N VAL A 39 14.81 1.05 -0.36
CA VAL A 39 15.79 -0.02 -0.11
C VAL A 39 17.21 0.54 -0.08
N VAL A 40 17.59 1.35 -1.07
CA VAL A 40 18.93 1.96 -1.16
C VAL A 40 19.18 2.96 -0.03
N ARG A 41 18.12 3.69 0.36
CA ARG A 41 18.16 4.62 1.50
C ARG A 41 18.15 3.89 2.85
N GLY A 42 17.86 2.60 2.87
CA GLY A 42 17.85 1.76 4.07
C GLY A 42 16.70 2.05 5.01
N HIS A 43 15.50 2.24 4.48
CA HIS A 43 14.31 2.21 5.33
C HIS A 43 14.18 0.85 6.03
N GLY A 44 13.85 0.87 7.32
CA GLY A 44 13.62 -0.33 8.12
C GLY A 44 12.34 -1.06 7.71
N GLY A 45 12.26 -2.36 8.01
CA GLY A 45 11.06 -3.16 7.78
C GLY A 45 10.85 -3.64 6.34
N LEU A 46 11.94 -3.77 5.55
CA LEU A 46 11.86 -4.36 4.22
C LEU A 46 11.34 -5.79 4.31
N ARG A 47 10.37 -6.15 3.47
CA ARG A 47 9.95 -7.55 3.30
C ARG A 47 10.94 -8.28 2.41
N TRP A 48 11.10 -9.59 2.61
CA TRP A 48 11.96 -10.42 1.77
C TRP A 48 11.67 -10.26 0.26
N VAL A 49 10.39 -10.27 -0.13
CA VAL A 49 9.97 -10.11 -1.54
C VAL A 49 10.53 -8.83 -2.17
N THR A 50 10.60 -7.75 -1.40
CA THR A 50 11.17 -6.48 -1.86
C THR A 50 12.69 -6.55 -2.07
N VAL A 51 13.39 -7.27 -1.18
CA VAL A 51 14.83 -7.50 -1.30
C VAL A 51 15.12 -8.36 -2.53
N GLU A 52 14.36 -9.42 -2.74
CA GLU A 52 14.50 -10.29 -3.90
C GLU A 52 14.26 -9.55 -5.21
N ALA A 53 13.16 -8.78 -5.31
CA ALA A 53 12.87 -7.95 -6.48
C ALA A 53 14.00 -6.94 -6.76
N PHE A 54 14.57 -6.34 -5.72
CA PHE A 54 15.68 -5.40 -5.86
C PHE A 54 16.95 -6.08 -6.39
N VAL A 55 17.29 -7.28 -5.88
CA VAL A 55 18.45 -8.05 -6.35
C VAL A 55 18.25 -8.47 -7.81
N ASP A 56 17.08 -9.01 -8.17
CA ASP A 56 16.76 -9.41 -9.55
C ASP A 56 16.82 -8.21 -10.51
N ALA A 57 16.31 -7.05 -10.10
CA ALA A 57 16.39 -5.82 -10.89
C ALA A 57 17.84 -5.37 -11.12
N CYS A 58 18.71 -5.42 -10.10
CA CYS A 58 20.12 -5.09 -10.24
C CYS A 58 20.84 -6.05 -11.20
N VAL A 59 20.56 -7.35 -11.09
CA VAL A 59 21.13 -8.37 -11.99
C VAL A 59 20.67 -8.17 -13.43
N SER A 60 19.38 -7.93 -13.64
CA SER A 60 18.79 -7.67 -14.95
C SER A 60 19.38 -6.40 -15.59
N TYR A 61 19.57 -5.34 -14.81
CA TYR A 61 20.20 -4.09 -15.27
C TYR A 61 21.68 -4.28 -15.64
N ALA A 62 22.44 -4.97 -14.78
CA ALA A 62 23.85 -5.26 -15.00
C ALA A 62 24.08 -6.11 -16.27
N LYS A 63 23.20 -7.10 -16.51
CA LYS A 63 23.17 -7.89 -17.75
C LYS A 63 22.89 -7.02 -18.98
N ALA A 64 21.91 -6.12 -18.91
CA ALA A 64 21.58 -5.23 -20.02
C ALA A 64 22.75 -4.30 -20.40
N ARG A 65 23.59 -3.93 -19.42
CA ARG A 65 24.82 -3.15 -19.64
C ARG A 65 26.06 -3.97 -19.98
N ARG A 66 25.93 -5.29 -20.17
CA ARG A 66 27.05 -6.21 -20.43
C ARG A 66 28.14 -6.18 -19.33
N GLN A 67 27.76 -5.85 -18.11
CA GLN A 67 28.62 -5.87 -16.93
C GLN A 67 28.03 -6.86 -15.92
N PRO A 68 28.16 -8.18 -16.15
CA PRO A 68 27.57 -9.17 -15.26
C PRO A 68 28.19 -9.07 -13.86
N LEU A 69 27.33 -9.10 -12.85
CA LEU A 69 27.75 -9.14 -11.45
C LEU A 69 28.42 -10.48 -11.12
N PRO A 70 29.35 -10.52 -10.16
CA PRO A 70 29.96 -11.77 -9.72
C PRO A 70 28.89 -12.71 -9.15
N PRO A 71 28.99 -14.03 -9.37
CA PRO A 71 27.93 -14.99 -9.00
C PRO A 71 27.62 -14.97 -7.50
N GLU A 72 28.61 -14.70 -6.67
CA GLU A 72 28.45 -14.55 -5.21
C GLU A 72 27.50 -13.40 -4.84
N ALA A 73 27.49 -12.31 -5.62
CA ALA A 73 26.58 -11.19 -5.39
C ALA A 73 25.14 -11.47 -5.83
N ILE A 74 24.93 -12.54 -6.60
CA ILE A 74 23.62 -12.96 -7.14
C ILE A 74 23.02 -14.11 -6.33
N ASP A 75 23.77 -14.74 -5.42
CA ASP A 75 23.30 -15.89 -4.66
C ASP A 75 22.10 -15.54 -3.76
N LYS A 76 20.89 -15.85 -4.26
CA LYS A 76 19.63 -15.61 -3.56
C LYS A 76 19.58 -16.31 -2.20
N ARG A 77 20.24 -17.46 -2.04
CA ARG A 77 20.28 -18.18 -0.76
C ARG A 77 21.09 -17.40 0.25
N GLY A 78 22.30 -16.95 -0.11
CA GLY A 78 23.11 -16.08 0.73
C GLY A 78 22.39 -14.78 1.11
N TRP A 79 21.65 -14.17 0.18
CA TRP A 79 20.82 -13.00 0.48
C TRP A 79 19.71 -13.32 1.48
N ARG A 80 19.06 -14.48 1.38
CA ARG A 80 18.00 -14.91 2.30
C ARG A 80 18.54 -15.16 3.70
N GLU A 81 19.65 -15.87 3.81
CA GLU A 81 20.32 -16.10 5.09
C GLU A 81 20.77 -14.79 5.73
N GLY A 82 21.32 -13.86 4.94
CA GLY A 82 21.70 -12.52 5.40
C GLY A 82 20.50 -11.69 5.86
N TYR A 83 19.37 -11.79 5.15
CA TYR A 83 18.11 -11.17 5.55
C TYR A 83 17.57 -11.77 6.84
N ASP A 84 17.46 -13.10 6.91
CA ASP A 84 16.97 -13.80 8.08
C ASP A 84 17.86 -13.49 9.29
N LYS A 85 19.19 -13.47 9.15
CA LYS A 85 20.10 -13.06 10.24
C LYS A 85 19.87 -11.62 10.69
N ALA A 86 19.60 -10.70 9.76
CA ALA A 86 19.40 -9.28 10.08
C ALA A 86 18.01 -8.98 10.66
N TYR A 87 16.99 -9.77 10.33
CA TYR A 87 15.60 -9.51 10.67
C TYR A 87 14.93 -10.60 11.52
N ALA A 88 15.61 -11.71 11.82
CA ALA A 88 15.13 -12.76 12.74
C ALA A 88 14.89 -12.24 14.15
N SER A 89 15.49 -11.09 14.50
CA SER A 89 15.29 -10.41 15.77
C SER A 89 14.11 -9.41 15.77
N GLY A 90 13.27 -9.39 14.73
CA GLY A 90 12.07 -8.55 14.67
C GLY A 90 11.11 -8.79 15.84
N PRO A 91 10.38 -7.76 16.28
CA PRO A 91 9.83 -7.65 17.64
C PRO A 91 8.98 -8.86 17.99
N ARG A 92 9.29 -9.50 19.14
CA ARG A 92 8.36 -10.37 19.85
C ARG A 92 6.99 -9.74 19.70
N LYS A 93 6.07 -10.45 19.06
CA LYS A 93 4.64 -10.10 19.04
C LYS A 93 4.36 -9.54 20.43
N LYS A 94 4.00 -8.25 20.54
CA LYS A 94 3.27 -7.80 21.72
C LYS A 94 2.10 -8.77 21.75
N SER A 95 2.17 -9.74 22.66
CA SER A 95 1.06 -10.60 22.98
C SER A 95 -0.06 -9.62 23.25
N VAL A 96 -0.97 -9.50 22.29
CA VAL A 96 -2.25 -8.87 22.53
C VAL A 96 -2.80 -9.71 23.67
N ALA A 97 -2.74 -9.16 24.89
CA ALA A 97 -3.41 -9.75 26.02
C ALA A 97 -4.85 -10.01 25.57
N PRO A 98 -5.40 -11.22 25.79
CA PRO A 98 -6.74 -11.54 25.38
C PRO A 98 -7.67 -10.46 25.95
N ALA A 99 -8.42 -9.81 25.06
CA ALA A 99 -9.41 -8.81 25.46
C ALA A 99 -10.32 -9.44 26.53
N PRO A 100 -10.65 -8.73 27.62
CA PRO A 100 -11.62 -9.24 28.58
C PRO A 100 -12.95 -9.51 27.86
N PRO A 101 -13.67 -10.59 28.21
CA PRO A 101 -14.95 -10.92 27.58
C PRO A 101 -15.92 -9.77 27.81
N THR A 102 -16.31 -9.11 26.72
CA THR A 102 -17.37 -8.11 26.69
C THR A 102 -18.64 -8.71 27.30
N ALA A 103 -19.10 -8.13 28.41
CA ALA A 103 -20.32 -8.52 29.08
C ALA A 103 -21.55 -8.39 28.15
N PRO A 104 -22.54 -9.29 28.25
CA PRO A 104 -23.75 -9.21 27.44
C PRO A 104 -24.64 -8.04 27.88
N ALA A 105 -25.07 -7.23 26.91
CA ALA A 105 -26.00 -6.12 27.10
C ALA A 105 -27.38 -6.60 27.61
N PRO A 106 -28.11 -5.78 28.39
CA PRO A 106 -29.38 -6.16 28.99
C PRO A 106 -30.50 -6.27 27.94
N ARG A 107 -31.25 -7.38 28.02
CA ARG A 107 -32.50 -7.60 27.29
C ARG A 107 -33.60 -6.71 27.91
N ARG A 108 -34.17 -5.79 27.13
CA ARG A 108 -35.51 -5.23 27.38
C ARG A 108 -36.47 -5.78 26.34
N GLY A 109 -37.45 -6.54 26.80
CA GLY A 109 -38.66 -6.84 26.04
C GLY A 109 -39.72 -5.76 26.25
N THR A 110 -40.53 -5.52 25.23
CA THR A 110 -42.01 -5.53 25.26
C THR A 110 -42.49 -5.44 23.80
N GLY A 111 -43.48 -6.25 23.45
CA GLY A 111 -43.81 -6.61 22.08
C GLY A 111 -44.64 -5.63 21.27
N HIS A 112 -44.59 -5.84 19.95
CA HIS A 112 -45.63 -5.54 18.97
C HIS A 112 -45.36 -6.39 17.69
N PRO A 113 -46.36 -7.00 17.02
CA PRO A 113 -46.18 -7.73 15.76
C PRO A 113 -46.11 -6.80 14.52
N PRO A 114 -45.68 -7.31 13.34
CA PRO A 114 -44.80 -6.58 12.44
C PRO A 114 -45.52 -5.81 11.32
N GLU A 115 -45.12 -4.56 11.13
CA GLU A 115 -45.18 -3.89 9.83
C GLU A 115 -43.79 -4.03 9.18
N PRO A 116 -43.66 -4.42 7.89
CA PRO A 116 -42.36 -4.69 7.30
C PRO A 116 -41.64 -3.37 6.96
N PRO A 117 -40.52 -3.00 7.60
CA PRO A 117 -39.75 -1.87 7.13
C PRO A 117 -38.92 -2.29 5.91
N ALA A 118 -38.92 -1.40 4.93
CA ALA A 118 -38.06 -1.40 3.77
C ALA A 118 -36.62 -1.79 4.12
N ARG A 119 -36.02 -2.61 3.25
CA ARG A 119 -34.63 -3.08 3.27
C ARG A 119 -33.68 -2.02 3.83
N ALA A 120 -33.21 -2.22 5.05
CA ALA A 120 -32.11 -1.45 5.62
C ALA A 120 -30.83 -1.84 4.87
N VAL A 121 -30.46 -1.00 3.91
CA VAL A 121 -29.09 -0.95 3.38
C VAL A 121 -28.19 -0.60 4.57
N PRO A 122 -27.11 -1.35 4.87
CA PRO A 122 -26.22 -0.99 5.96
C PRO A 122 -25.60 0.39 5.67
N ARG A 123 -26.05 1.40 6.43
CA ARG A 123 -25.43 2.72 6.49
C ARG A 123 -24.11 2.57 7.24
N TYR A 124 -23.00 2.60 6.51
CA TYR A 124 -21.70 2.84 7.10
C TYR A 124 -21.60 4.34 7.40
N GLU A 125 -21.66 4.74 8.67
CA GLU A 125 -21.26 6.08 9.08
C GLU A 125 -19.73 6.18 9.01
N ILE A 126 -19.24 6.63 7.86
CA ILE A 126 -17.87 7.09 7.73
C ILE A 126 -17.91 8.61 7.91
N GLY A 127 -17.30 9.11 8.99
CA GLY A 127 -16.83 10.49 9.03
C GLY A 127 -17.30 11.35 10.20
N VAL A 128 -16.95 10.97 11.43
CA VAL A 128 -16.53 12.02 12.37
C VAL A 128 -15.10 12.35 11.97
N GLY A 129 -14.90 13.54 11.39
CA GLY A 129 -13.66 13.96 10.73
C GLY A 129 -12.41 13.61 11.52
N VAL A 130 -11.61 12.68 10.98
CA VAL A 130 -10.28 12.39 11.53
C VAL A 130 -9.38 13.61 11.24
N PRO A 131 -8.74 14.22 12.26
CA PRO A 131 -7.86 15.37 12.08
C PRO A 131 -6.60 14.94 11.32
N GLY A 132 -6.69 14.96 9.99
CA GLY A 132 -5.66 14.49 9.07
C GLY A 132 -6.07 14.58 7.59
N TRP A 133 -7.36 14.82 7.32
CA TRP A 133 -7.87 15.05 5.96
C TRP A 133 -7.47 16.39 5.35
N ARG A 134 -7.00 17.35 6.16
CA ARG A 134 -6.39 18.59 5.64
C ARG A 134 -4.92 18.35 5.33
N GLY A 135 -4.58 18.32 4.05
CA GLY A 135 -3.19 18.17 3.59
C GLY A 135 -3.09 17.62 2.17
N SER A 136 -2.07 16.80 1.95
CA SER A 136 -1.66 16.28 0.64
C SER A 136 -2.78 15.55 -0.11
N PHE A 137 -3.67 14.88 0.61
CA PHE A 137 -4.80 14.16 0.02
C PHE A 137 -5.85 15.12 -0.56
N GLN A 138 -6.27 16.16 0.18
CA GLN A 138 -7.19 17.18 -0.34
C GLN A 138 -6.61 17.90 -1.56
N ARG A 139 -5.30 18.14 -1.58
CA ARG A 139 -4.63 18.77 -2.72
C ARG A 139 -4.62 17.85 -3.94
N ALA A 140 -4.22 16.59 -3.77
CA ALA A 140 -4.27 15.59 -4.84
C ALA A 140 -5.69 15.35 -5.36
N TRP A 141 -6.67 15.36 -4.47
CA TRP A 141 -8.09 15.24 -4.81
C TRP A 141 -8.58 16.41 -5.66
N ASN A 142 -8.26 17.64 -5.25
CA ASN A 142 -8.63 18.84 -6.00
C ASN A 142 -7.92 18.91 -7.38
N GLU A 143 -6.66 18.48 -7.46
CA GLU A 143 -5.92 18.39 -8.74
C GLU A 143 -6.58 17.37 -9.68
N LEU A 144 -6.94 16.19 -9.18
CA LEU A 144 -7.67 15.17 -9.97
C LEU A 144 -9.01 15.66 -10.53
N THR A 145 -9.77 16.44 -9.76
CA THR A 145 -11.03 17.02 -10.24
C THR A 145 -10.82 18.18 -11.22
N ALA A 146 -9.75 18.98 -11.05
CA ALA A 146 -9.45 20.10 -11.94
C ALA A 146 -9.04 19.62 -13.33
N ASP A 147 -8.34 18.49 -13.42
CA ASP A 147 -7.87 17.91 -14.69
C ASP A 147 -8.96 17.12 -15.44
N GLY A 148 -10.21 17.13 -14.96
CA GLY A 148 -11.32 16.41 -15.59
C GLY A 148 -11.14 14.89 -15.63
N LEU A 149 -10.19 14.36 -14.85
CA LEU A 149 -9.79 12.96 -14.86
C LEU A 149 -10.67 12.07 -13.97
N TRP A 150 -11.85 12.57 -13.61
CA TRP A 150 -12.75 11.94 -12.66
C TRP A 150 -13.89 11.22 -13.37
N ILE A 151 -14.16 9.97 -12.97
CA ILE A 151 -15.19 9.11 -13.55
C ILE A 151 -16.48 9.30 -12.73
N GLY A 152 -17.25 10.35 -13.06
CA GLY A 152 -18.64 10.52 -12.59
C GLY A 152 -19.00 11.95 -12.20
N ASP A 153 -20.19 12.40 -12.57
CA ASP A 153 -20.68 13.71 -12.15
C ASP A 153 -20.95 13.74 -10.63
N PRO A 154 -20.45 14.73 -9.89
CA PRO A 154 -20.79 14.89 -8.49
C PRO A 154 -22.27 15.26 -8.37
N ALA A 155 -23.07 14.38 -7.76
CA ALA A 155 -24.51 14.60 -7.60
C ALA A 155 -24.87 15.78 -6.68
N THR A 156 -23.90 16.32 -5.91
CA THR A 156 -24.09 17.50 -5.06
C THR A 156 -22.87 18.43 -5.09
N PRO A 157 -23.07 19.77 -5.15
CA PRO A 157 -21.98 20.73 -5.10
C PRO A 157 -21.36 20.75 -3.70
N VAL A 158 -20.16 20.16 -3.57
CA VAL A 158 -19.43 19.99 -2.30
C VAL A 158 -18.94 21.32 -1.70
N HIS A 159 -19.02 22.43 -2.43
CA HIS A 159 -18.33 23.67 -2.07
C HIS A 159 -19.04 24.55 -1.04
N GLU A 160 -20.29 24.28 -0.67
CA GLU A 160 -21.03 25.17 0.25
C GLU A 160 -21.16 24.67 1.70
N GLU A 161 -21.18 23.35 1.97
CA GLU A 161 -21.56 22.85 3.32
C GLU A 161 -20.44 22.21 4.16
N GLY A 162 -19.24 22.00 3.63
CA GLY A 162 -18.12 21.44 4.40
C GLY A 162 -18.27 19.95 4.77
N PRO A 163 -17.27 19.35 5.47
CA PRO A 163 -17.17 17.90 5.60
C PRO A 163 -18.25 17.32 6.52
N GLY A 164 -19.04 16.36 6.02
CA GLY A 164 -20.08 15.65 6.76
C GLY A 164 -21.19 15.03 5.90
N VAL A 165 -21.25 15.36 4.60
CA VAL A 165 -22.28 14.84 3.69
C VAL A 165 -21.87 13.47 3.14
N ILE A 166 -22.75 12.48 3.31
CA ILE A 166 -22.63 11.16 2.69
C ILE A 166 -22.86 11.31 1.18
N GLN A 167 -21.83 11.02 0.38
CA GLN A 167 -22.00 10.92 -1.07
C GLN A 167 -22.73 9.63 -1.41
N VAL A 168 -23.88 9.74 -2.08
CA VAL A 168 -24.55 8.63 -2.74
C VAL A 168 -24.12 8.65 -4.20
N PHE A 169 -23.48 7.57 -4.65
CA PHE A 169 -23.06 7.42 -6.04
C PHE A 169 -24.03 6.49 -6.75
N GLU A 170 -24.69 6.99 -7.80
CA GLU A 170 -25.40 6.13 -8.74
C GLU A 170 -24.42 5.64 -9.81
N SER A 171 -24.25 4.33 -9.92
CA SER A 171 -23.41 3.77 -10.99
C SER A 171 -24.19 3.78 -12.30
N HIS A 172 -23.71 4.54 -13.28
CA HIS A 172 -24.21 4.42 -14.65
C HIS A 172 -23.72 3.08 -15.23
N GLN A 173 -24.57 2.06 -15.18
CA GLN A 173 -24.33 0.79 -15.87
C GLN A 173 -24.36 0.94 -17.41
N SER A 174 -24.70 2.11 -17.95
CA SER A 174 -24.78 2.35 -19.40
C SER A 174 -23.42 2.48 -20.12
N LEU A 175 -22.29 2.45 -19.41
CA LEU A 175 -20.94 2.50 -19.99
C LEU A 175 -20.24 1.14 -20.11
N PHE A 176 -20.86 0.07 -19.61
CA PHE A 176 -20.38 -1.31 -19.80
C PHE A 176 -21.43 -2.07 -20.61
N GLY A 177 -21.41 -1.86 -21.93
CA GLY A 177 -22.13 -2.70 -22.89
C GLY A 177 -21.57 -4.13 -22.92
#